data_AF-A0A3M1AG12-F1
#
_entry.id   AF-A0A3M1AG12-F1
#
_cell.length_a   1.000
_cell.length_b   1.000
_cell.length_c   1.000
_cell.angle_alpha   90.00
_cell.angle_beta   90.00
_cell.angle_gamma   90.00
#
_symmetry.space_group_name_H-M   'P 1'
#
loop_
_entity.id
_entity.type
_entity.pdbx_description
1 polymer ?
#
loop_
_entity_poly.entity_id
_entity_poly.type
_entity_poly.pdbx_seq_one_letter_code
_entity_poly.pdbx_strand_id
1 'polypeptide(L)' 'MSTLADNLARLAPILARLEREGIRHRIAGEWRDSADGATFATTSPVDGTHIADVARGGP' A
#
# COMPACT_ATOMS: atom_id res chain seq x y z
N MET A 1 23.00 1.31 15.14
CA MET A 1 21.53 1.18 15.10
C MET A 1 20.94 2.48 14.55
N SER A 2 19.97 2.43 13.64
CA SER A 2 19.31 3.64 13.16
C SER A 2 18.40 4.22 14.24
N THR A 3 18.24 5.54 14.26
CA THR A 3 17.35 6.24 15.20
C THR A 3 15.89 6.13 14.75
N LEU A 4 14.94 6.45 15.64
CA LEU A 4 13.53 6.58 15.27
C LEU A 4 13.35 7.58 14.12
N ALA A 5 14.02 8.73 14.18
CA ALA A 5 13.95 9.77 13.15
C ALA A 5 14.41 9.25 11.78
N ASP A 6 15.51 8.50 11.74
CA ASP A 6 16.01 7.90 10.49
C ASP A 6 15.00 6.90 9.90
N ASN A 7 14.35 6.12 10.75
CA ASN A 7 13.34 5.15 10.31
C ASN A 7 12.10 5.84 9.75
N LEU A 8 11.63 6.91 10.40
CA LEU A 8 10.51 7.72 9.92
C LEU A 8 10.82 8.41 8.59
N ALA A 9 12.02 8.98 8.45
CA ALA A 9 12.46 9.61 7.20
C ALA A 9 12.52 8.61 6.03
N ARG A 10 12.95 7.36 6.29
CA ARG A 10 12.95 6.29 5.29
C ARG A 10 11.54 5.79 4.96
N LEU A 11 10.63 5.81 5.92
CA LEU A 11 9.25 5.35 5.76
C LEU A 11 8.41 6.32 4.93
N ALA A 12 8.56 7.63 5.15
CA ALA A 12 7.75 8.68 4.50
C ALA A 12 7.60 8.53 2.97
N PRO A 13 8.67 8.37 2.16
CA PRO A 13 8.52 8.23 0.71
C PRO A 13 7.86 6.90 0.29
N ILE A 14 7.93 5.87 1.14
CA ILE A 14 7.27 4.58 0.88
C ILE A 14 5.77 4.74 1.04
N LEU A 15 5.32 5.36 2.14
CA LEU A 15 3.90 5.63 2.39
C LEU A 15 3.31 6.53 1.31
N ALA A 16 3.98 7.63 0.95
CA ALA A 16 3.52 8.53 -0.10
C ALA A 16 3.35 7.82 -1.47
N ARG A 17 4.20 6.83 -1.77
CA ARG A 17 4.07 6.02 -2.98
C ARG A 17 2.87 5.07 -2.90
N LEU A 18 2.69 4.42 -1.75
CA LEU A 18 1.59 3.47 -1.53
C LEU A 18 0.22 4.16 -1.53
N GLU A 19 0.12 5.35 -0.94
CA GLU A 19 -1.10 6.15 -0.95
C GLU A 19 -1.49 6.59 -2.37
N ARG A 20 -0.49 6.95 -3.21
CA ARG A 20 -0.73 7.39 -4.58
C ARG A 20 -1.02 6.23 -5.56
N GLU A 21 -0.28 5.12 -5.43
CA GLU A 21 -0.30 4.03 -6.43
C GLU A 21 -1.17 2.84 -6.00
N GLY A 22 -1.52 2.75 -4.72
CA GLY A 22 -2.16 1.57 -4.15
C GLY A 22 -1.29 0.32 -4.24
N ILE A 23 -1.90 -0.83 -3.94
CA ILE A 23 -1.29 -2.16 -4.08
C ILE A 23 -2.09 -2.94 -5.12
N ARG A 24 -1.41 -3.36 -6.18
CA ARG A 24 -2.00 -4.05 -7.34
C ARG A 24 -1.73 -5.55 -7.31
N HIS A 25 -2.49 -6.32 -8.08
CA HIS A 25 -2.22 -7.74 -8.29
C HIS A 25 -0.91 -7.94 -9.05
N ARG A 26 -0.20 -9.04 -8.76
CA ARG A 26 0.96 -9.47 -9.54
C ARG A 26 0.60 -10.74 -10.31
N ILE A 27 0.12 -10.60 -11.54
CA ILE A 27 -0.38 -11.72 -12.37
C ILE A 27 0.46 -11.81 -13.63
N ALA A 28 0.97 -13.01 -13.93
CA ALA A 28 1.85 -13.28 -15.07
C ALA A 28 3.09 -12.35 -15.15
N GLY A 29 3.61 -11.91 -13.99
CA GLY A 29 4.76 -11.01 -13.93
C GLY A 29 4.44 -9.52 -14.12
N GLU A 30 3.17 -9.15 -14.26
CA GLU A 30 2.72 -7.78 -14.44
C GLU A 30 1.90 -7.26 -13.26
N TRP A 31 1.94 -5.95 -13.03
CA TRP A 31 1.06 -5.30 -12.06
C TRP A 31 -0.28 -5.00 -12.73
N ARG A 32 -1.38 -5.48 -12.14
CA ARG A 32 -2.73 -5.31 -12.69
C ARG A 32 -3.70 -4.88 -11.61
N ASP A 33 -4.59 -3.97 -11.96
CA ASP A 33 -5.74 -3.62 -11.13
C ASP A 33 -6.76 -4.78 -11.17
N SER A 34 -7.74 -4.74 -10.25
CA SER A 34 -8.87 -5.66 -10.32
C SER A 34 -9.68 -5.41 -11.59
N ALA A 35 -10.28 -6.48 -12.15
CA ALA A 35 -11.07 -6.37 -13.38
C ALA A 35 -12.28 -5.43 -13.24
N ASP A 36 -12.86 -5.33 -12.03
CA ASP A 36 -13.95 -4.43 -11.66
C ASP A 36 -13.45 -3.09 -11.06
N GLY A 37 -12.13 -2.88 -11.01
CA GLY A 37 -11.49 -1.73 -10.39
C GLY A 37 -11.66 -1.65 -8.87
N ALA A 38 -12.23 -2.68 -8.22
CA ALA A 38 -12.52 -2.59 -6.80
C ALA A 38 -11.27 -2.67 -5.93
N THR A 39 -11.29 -1.91 -4.84
CA THR A 39 -10.23 -1.88 -3.83
C THR A 39 -10.78 -2.06 -2.42
N PHE A 40 -9.89 -2.26 -1.46
CA PHE A 40 -10.16 -2.10 -0.04
C PHE A 40 -8.99 -1.44 0.66
N ALA A 41 -9.26 -0.65 1.70
CA ALA A 41 -8.24 0.03 2.46
C ALA A 41 -7.45 -0.94 3.33
N THR A 42 -6.13 -0.76 3.41
CA THR A 42 -5.28 -1.33 4.46
C THR A 42 -4.88 -0.24 5.44
N THR A 43 -5.12 -0.50 6.72
CA THR A 43 -4.87 0.45 7.81
C THR A 43 -3.84 -0.11 8.78
N SER A 44 -3.04 0.77 9.36
CA SER A 44 -2.08 0.46 10.40
C SER A 44 -2.79 -0.14 11.61
N PRO A 45 -2.38 -1.32 12.12
CA PRO A 45 -2.92 -1.87 13.36
C PRO A 45 -2.41 -1.14 14.61
N VAL A 46 -1.43 -0.23 14.46
CA VAL A 46 -0.84 0.52 15.57
C VAL A 46 -1.71 1.72 15.96
N ASP A 47 -2.25 2.43 14.97
CA ASP A 47 -2.94 3.70 15.14
C ASP A 47 -4.17 3.90 14.24
N GLY A 48 -4.52 2.89 13.43
CA GLY A 48 -5.68 2.94 12.52
C GLY A 48 -5.48 3.83 11.29
N THR A 49 -4.29 4.41 11.09
CA THR A 49 -4.03 5.29 9.95
C THR A 49 -4.09 4.54 8.62
N HIS A 50 -4.54 5.21 7.57
CA HIS A 50 -4.57 4.64 6.22
C HIS A 50 -3.14 4.43 5.69
N ILE A 51 -2.88 3.27 5.09
CA ILE A 51 -1.59 2.95 4.45
C ILE A 51 -1.71 2.98 2.93
N ALA A 52 -2.70 2.29 2.36
CA ALA A 52 -2.91 2.15 0.93
C ALA A 52 -4.29 1.58 0.60
N ASP A 53 -4.73 1.75 -0.64
CA ASP A 53 -5.83 0.96 -1.22
C ASP A 53 -5.27 -0.24 -1.97
N VAL A 54 -5.82 -1.43 -1.69
CA VAL A 54 -5.38 -2.71 -2.26
C VAL A 54 -6.43 -3.21 -3.24
N ALA A 55 -6.00 -3.62 -4.43
CA ALA A 55 -6.85 -4.25 -5.42
C ALA A 55 -7.55 -5.48 -4.83
N ARG A 56 -8.88 -5.49 -4.89
CA ARG A 56 -9.72 -6.55 -4.32
C ARG A 56 -9.88 -7.68 -5.32
N GLY A 57 -9.45 -8.89 -4.98
CA GLY A 57 -9.69 -10.07 -5.82
C GLY A 57 -11.19 -10.25 -6.09
N GLY A 58 -11.54 -10.40 -7.36
CA GLY A 58 -12.91 -10.75 -7.76
C GLY A 58 -13.20 -12.24 -7.52
N PRO A 59 -14.47 -12.66 -7.64
CA PRO A 59 -14.86 -14.07 -7.69
C PRO A 59 -14.31 -14.78 -8.94
#